data_AF-C4K069-F1
#
_entry.id   AF-C4K069-F1
#
_cell.length_a   1.000
_cell.length_b   1.000
_cell.length_c   1.000
_cell.angle_alpha   90.00
_cell.angle_beta   90.00
_cell.angle_gamma   90.00
#
_symmetry.space_group_name_H-M   'P 1'
#
loop_
_entity.id
_entity.type
_entity.pdbx_description
1 polymer ?
#
loop_
_entity_poly.entity_id
_entity_poly.type
_entity_poly.pdbx_seq_one_letter_code
_entity_poly.pdbx_strand_id
1 'polypeptide(L)'
;MKVLTANFISCAVKSCKASPSSFPLHFHDAELEQQEVKFSPQFLCNILPRIDWDALRITANELGFATLADTKPENDHLNNEQMLRDLHRLLLETSVIEV
;
A
#
# COMPACT_ATOMS: atom_id res chain seq x y z
N MET A 1 -2.51 -9.20 -7.26
CA MET A 1 -3.19 -8.48 -6.17
C MET A 1 -2.57 -7.10 -6.02
N LYS A 2 -3.34 -6.01 -6.10
CA LYS A 2 -2.78 -4.65 -5.95
C LYS A 2 -2.16 -4.45 -4.56
N VAL A 3 -1.08 -3.69 -4.47
CA VAL A 3 -0.45 -3.35 -3.17
C VAL A 3 -1.44 -2.65 -2.23
N LEU A 4 -2.35 -1.83 -2.78
CA LEU A 4 -3.44 -1.24 -1.99
C LEU A 4 -4.26 -2.28 -1.23
N THR A 5 -4.51 -3.44 -1.84
CA THR A 5 -5.31 -4.51 -1.24
C THR A 5 -4.59 -5.14 -0.05
N ALA A 6 -3.26 -5.27 -0.10
CA ALA A 6 -2.47 -5.78 1.02
C ALA A 6 -2.65 -4.94 2.30
N ASN A 7 -2.92 -3.64 2.16
CA ASN A 7 -3.16 -2.74 3.29
C ASN A 7 -4.55 -2.91 3.95
N PHE A 8 -5.42 -3.78 3.43
CA PHE A 8 -6.74 -4.05 4.00
C PHE A 8 -7.00 -5.54 4.28
N ILE A 9 -6.04 -6.42 3.97
CA ILE A 9 -6.18 -7.86 4.18
C ILE A 9 -5.34 -8.26 5.39
N SER A 10 -5.95 -9.07 6.27
CA SER A 10 -5.31 -9.68 7.42
C SER A 10 -5.45 -11.20 7.38
N CYS A 11 -4.77 -11.89 8.30
CA CYS A 11 -4.83 -13.35 8.37
C CYS A 11 -6.28 -13.86 8.54
N ALA A 12 -6.71 -14.75 7.64
CA ALA A 12 -8.06 -15.30 7.64
C ALA A 12 -8.30 -16.36 8.73
N VAL A 13 -7.24 -16.94 9.29
CA VAL A 13 -7.31 -18.00 10.30
C VAL A 13 -7.93 -17.46 11.59
N LYS A 14 -8.97 -18.12 12.10
CA LYS A 14 -9.74 -17.66 13.28
C LYS A 14 -8.87 -17.40 14.51
N SER A 15 -7.89 -18.25 14.77
CA SER A 15 -6.95 -18.09 15.89
C SER A 15 -5.99 -16.91 15.71
N CYS A 16 -5.71 -16.51 14.47
CA CYS A 16 -4.83 -15.39 14.17
C CYS A 16 -5.52 -14.04 14.31
N LYS A 17 -6.84 -13.94 14.03
CA LYS A 17 -7.58 -12.66 14.03
C LYS A 17 -7.50 -11.84 15.32
N ALA A 18 -7.34 -12.50 16.47
CA ALA A 18 -7.20 -11.82 17.76
C ALA A 18 -5.78 -11.30 18.03
N SER A 19 -4.81 -11.72 17.21
CA SER A 19 -3.41 -11.30 17.34
C SER A 19 -3.17 -9.97 16.64
N PRO A 20 -2.41 -9.05 17.26
CA PRO A 20 -1.92 -7.85 16.57
C PRO A 20 -1.00 -8.20 15.39
N SER A 21 -0.40 -9.40 15.38
CA SER A 21 0.43 -9.89 14.27
C SER A 21 -0.38 -10.40 13.06
N SER A 22 -1.70 -10.25 13.07
CA SER A 22 -2.55 -10.66 11.94
C SER A 22 -2.53 -9.67 10.77
N PHE A 23 -2.01 -8.47 11.00
CA PHE A 23 -1.87 -7.39 10.02
C PHE A 23 -0.64 -6.53 10.35
N PRO A 24 0.14 -6.07 9.33
CA PRO A 24 0.07 -6.45 7.92
C PRO A 24 0.47 -7.90 7.66
N LEU A 25 0.15 -8.40 6.47
CA LEU A 25 0.72 -9.65 5.96
C LEU A 25 2.13 -9.38 5.41
N HIS A 26 3.02 -10.36 5.59
CA HIS A 26 4.43 -10.25 5.18
C HIS A 26 4.69 -10.98 3.86
N PHE A 27 5.23 -10.27 2.88
CA PHE A 27 5.57 -10.81 1.57
C PHE A 27 7.01 -11.33 1.57
N HIS A 28 7.23 -12.51 1.01
CA HIS A 28 8.56 -13.10 0.83
C HIS A 28 8.70 -13.51 -0.64
N ASP A 29 9.81 -13.12 -1.27
CA ASP A 29 10.12 -13.46 -2.67
C ASP A 29 8.97 -13.20 -3.67
N ALA A 30 8.21 -12.12 -3.43
CA ALA A 30 7.02 -11.82 -4.20
C ALA A 30 7.36 -11.27 -5.59
N GLU A 31 6.73 -11.83 -6.63
CA GLU A 31 6.83 -11.30 -7.98
C GLU A 31 5.86 -10.13 -8.19
N LEU A 32 6.37 -9.06 -8.81
CA LEU A 32 5.64 -7.82 -9.03
C LEU A 32 5.39 -7.57 -10.51
N GLU A 33 4.16 -7.20 -10.81
CA GLU A 33 3.74 -6.71 -12.12
C GLU A 33 3.29 -5.25 -12.00
N GLN A 34 3.66 -4.43 -12.99
CA GLN A 34 3.16 -3.07 -13.13
C GLN A 34 2.16 -2.99 -14.27
N GLN A 35 0.95 -2.53 -13.96
CA GLN A 35 -0.12 -2.31 -14.92
C GLN A 35 -0.56 -0.85 -14.85
N GLU A 36 -0.52 -0.16 -15.99
CA GLU A 36 -0.96 1.23 -16.07
C GLU A 36 -2.45 1.36 -15.73
N VAL A 37 -2.77 2.32 -14.86
CA VAL A 37 -4.15 2.62 -14.45
C VAL A 37 -4.36 4.12 -14.56
N LYS A 38 -5.55 4.54 -15.00
CA LYS A 38 -5.90 5.96 -15.08
C LYS A 38 -5.66 6.66 -13.73
N PHE A 39 -4.79 7.66 -13.73
CA PHE A 39 -4.51 8.49 -12.57
C PHE A 39 -5.78 9.18 -12.06
N SER A 40 -6.07 9.03 -10.78
CA SER A 40 -7.22 9.63 -10.11
C SER A 40 -6.81 10.22 -8.76
N PRO A 41 -6.47 11.52 -8.70
CA PRO A 41 -6.03 12.16 -7.46
C PRO A 41 -7.13 12.17 -6.40
N GLN A 42 -8.39 12.36 -6.80
CA GLN A 42 -9.54 12.33 -5.89
C GLN A 42 -9.68 10.97 -5.18
N PHE A 43 -9.41 9.87 -5.88
CA PHE A 43 -9.44 8.54 -5.26
C PHE A 43 -8.36 8.42 -4.18
N LEU A 44 -7.14 8.89 -4.47
CA LEU A 44 -6.04 8.87 -3.51
C LEU A 44 -6.34 9.71 -2.28
N CYS A 45 -6.82 10.94 -2.44
CA CYS A 45 -7.21 11.80 -1.32
C CYS A 45 -8.28 11.13 -0.43
N ASN A 46 -9.21 10.39 -1.02
CA ASN A 46 -10.28 9.73 -0.28
C ASN A 46 -9.84 8.43 0.41
N ILE A 47 -8.92 7.68 -0.19
CA ILE A 47 -8.46 6.40 0.37
C ILE A 47 -7.32 6.57 1.38
N LEU A 48 -6.48 7.59 1.21
CA LEU A 48 -5.34 7.86 2.08
C LEU A 48 -5.71 7.87 3.56
N PRO A 49 -6.78 8.53 4.03
CA PRO A 49 -7.18 8.50 5.44
C PRO A 49 -7.42 7.09 5.99
N ARG A 50 -7.84 6.14 5.14
CA ARG A 50 -8.11 4.74 5.51
C ARG A 50 -6.88 3.83 5.44
N ILE A 51 -5.83 4.26 4.78
CA ILE A 51 -4.57 3.53 4.67
C ILE A 51 -3.83 3.59 6.01
N ASP A 52 -3.43 2.42 6.49
CA ASP A 52 -2.45 2.28 7.56
C ASP A 52 -1.05 2.50 6.96
N TRP A 53 -0.46 3.64 7.29
CA TRP A 53 0.81 4.08 6.71
C TRP A 53 1.99 3.24 7.19
N ASP A 54 1.95 2.77 8.44
CA ASP A 54 3.01 1.95 9.01
C ASP A 54 3.03 0.57 8.35
N ALA A 55 1.84 -0.03 8.18
CA ALA A 55 1.68 -1.28 7.46
C ALA A 55 2.09 -1.17 5.98
N LEU A 56 1.76 -0.06 5.32
CA LEU A 56 2.16 0.19 3.94
C LEU A 56 3.69 0.32 3.81
N ARG A 57 4.36 0.98 4.78
CA ARG A 57 5.83 1.08 4.80
C ARG A 57 6.49 -0.28 4.92
N ILE A 58 5.99 -1.14 5.80
CA ILE A 58 6.48 -2.52 5.95
C ILE A 58 6.33 -3.27 4.63
N THR A 59 5.12 -3.26 4.05
CA THR A 59 4.83 -3.94 2.78
C THR A 59 5.71 -3.40 1.64
N ALA A 60 5.86 -2.08 1.52
CA ALA A 60 6.69 -1.47 0.49
C ALA A 60 8.17 -1.85 0.62
N ASN A 61 8.68 -1.94 1.86
CA ASN A 61 10.05 -2.36 2.14
C ASN A 61 10.29 -3.81 1.73
N GLU A 62 9.37 -4.72 2.08
CA GLU A 62 9.43 -6.15 1.73
C GLU A 62 9.37 -6.38 0.22
N LEU A 63 8.58 -5.57 -0.49
CA LEU A 63 8.46 -5.62 -1.94
C LEU A 63 9.62 -4.93 -2.69
N GLY A 64 10.63 -4.42 -1.97
CA GLY A 64 11.82 -3.81 -2.57
C GLY A 64 11.63 -2.39 -3.10
N PHE A 65 10.56 -1.70 -2.71
CA PHE A 65 10.38 -0.28 -3.02
C PHE A 65 11.19 0.61 -2.07
N ALA A 66 11.68 1.74 -2.57
CA ALA A 66 12.33 2.75 -1.75
C ALA A 66 11.42 3.20 -0.61
N THR A 67 12.03 3.52 0.53
CA THR A 67 11.32 3.90 1.76
C THR A 67 10.36 5.04 1.47
N LEU A 68 9.06 4.77 1.64
CA LEU A 68 8.05 5.82 1.67
C LEU A 68 8.39 6.84 2.76
N ALA A 69 7.91 8.08 2.60
CA ALA A 69 8.11 9.13 3.58
C ALA A 69 7.72 8.68 4.99
N ASP A 70 8.44 9.16 6.00
CA ASP A 70 8.21 8.73 7.38
C ASP A 70 6.84 9.12 7.92
N THR A 71 6.30 10.23 7.41
CA THR A 71 5.00 10.74 7.78
C THR A 71 4.01 10.55 6.64
N LYS A 72 2.80 10.15 7.01
CA LYS A 72 1.66 10.11 6.10
C LYS A 72 1.41 11.54 5.59
N PRO A 73 1.25 11.75 4.27
CA PRO A 73 0.90 13.06 3.75
C PRO A 73 -0.44 13.52 4.32
N GLU A 74 -0.43 14.67 4.99
CA GLU A 74 -1.63 15.36 5.45
C GLU A 74 -2.30 16.15 4.31
N ASN A 75 -3.53 16.64 4.54
CA ASN A 75 -4.35 17.26 3.51
C ASN A 75 -3.67 18.43 2.77
N ASP A 76 -2.81 19.20 3.43
CA ASP A 76 -2.06 20.30 2.79
C ASP A 76 -1.00 19.81 1.80
N HIS A 77 -0.48 18.59 1.99
CA HIS A 77 0.50 17.96 1.09
C HIS A 77 -0.14 17.23 -0.10
N LEU A 78 -1.48 17.06 -0.12
CA LEU A 78 -2.23 16.50 -1.25
C LEU A 78 -2.21 17.42 -2.49
N ASN A 79 -1.68 18.64 -2.38
CA ASN A 79 -1.43 19.51 -3.53
C ASN A 79 -0.17 19.12 -4.32
N ASN A 80 0.66 18.21 -3.79
CA ASN A 80 1.85 17.74 -4.50
C ASN A 80 1.47 16.61 -5.48
N GLU A 81 1.20 16.98 -6.73
CA GLU A 81 0.83 16.05 -7.79
C GLU A 81 1.87 14.94 -8.00
N GLN A 82 3.17 15.25 -7.88
CA GLN A 82 4.23 14.25 -8.06
C GLN A 82 4.13 13.15 -6.99
N MET A 83 3.92 13.54 -5.73
CA MET A 83 3.73 12.59 -4.64
C MET A 83 2.49 11.72 -4.85
N LEU A 84 1.38 12.31 -5.32
CA LEU A 84 0.17 11.55 -5.65
C LEU A 84 0.41 10.57 -6.80
N ARG A 85 1.20 10.94 -7.80
CA ARG A 85 1.57 10.03 -8.91
C ARG A 85 2.42 8.87 -8.42
N ASP A 86 3.38 9.12 -7.54
CA ASP A 86 4.21 8.06 -6.95
C ASP A 86 3.37 7.10 -6.10
N LEU A 87 2.45 7.64 -5.30
CA LEU A 87 1.48 6.84 -4.53
C LEU A 87 0.51 6.06 -5.43
N HIS A 88 0.04 6.66 -6.52
CA HIS A 88 -0.78 5.97 -7.52
C HIS A 88 -0.06 4.77 -8.10
N ARG A 89 1.21 4.96 -8.53
CA ARG A 89 2.02 3.90 -9.10
C ARG A 89 2.24 2.75 -8.13
N LEU A 90 2.53 3.06 -6.87
CA LEU A 90 2.71 2.04 -5.84
C LEU A 90 1.38 1.32 -5.52
N LEU A 91 0.32 2.05 -5.22
CA LEU A 91 -0.92 1.48 -4.67
C LEU A 91 -1.79 0.81 -5.74
N LEU A 92 -1.87 1.41 -6.93
CA LEU A 92 -2.84 1.03 -7.96
C LEU A 92 -2.20 0.36 -9.16
N GLU A 93 -1.00 0.76 -9.55
CA GLU A 93 -0.34 0.19 -10.73
C GLU A 93 0.51 -1.03 -10.38
N THR A 94 0.99 -1.14 -9.14
CA THR A 94 1.76 -2.31 -8.70
C THR A 94 0.84 -3.41 -8.18
N SER A 95 1.02 -4.61 -8.71
CA SER A 95 0.33 -5.82 -8.29
C SER A 95 1.31 -6.96 -8.00
N VAL A 96 1.07 -7.69 -6.92
CA VAL A 96 1.76 -8.94 -6.58
C VAL A 96 1.13 -10.09 -7.35
N ILE A 97 1.88 -10.83 -8.16
CA ILE A 97 1.36 -11.93 -8.98
C ILE A 97 1.64 -13.31 -8.35
N GLU A 98 2.81 -13.50 -7.74
CA GLU A 98 3.22 -14.73 -7.07
C GLU A 98 3.86 -14.39 -5.72
N VAL A 99 3.70 -15.28 -4.73
CA VAL A 99 4.14 -15.19 -3.32
C VAL A 99 4.47 -16.58 -2.79
#